data_AF-A0A9E2Q5E2-F1
#
_entry.id   AF-A0A9E2Q5E2-F1
#
_cell.length_a   1.000
_cell.length_b   1.000
_cell.length_c   1.000
_cell.angle_alpha   90.00
_cell.angle_beta   90.00
_cell.angle_gamma   90.00
#
_symmetry.space_group_name_H-M   'P 1'
#
loop_
_entity.id
_entity.type
_entity.pdbx_description
1 polymer ?
#
loop_
_entity_poly.entity_id
_entity_poly.type
_entity_poly.pdbx_seq_one_letter_code
_entity_poly.pdbx_strand_id
1 'polypeptide(L)'
;LGGSTGAGKSTLLNSLLGEQVSAAGVLRPTTRWPVLVHHPLDARWFTGERVLPGLVRLSATAGAGPERSGGAQQGAAQPVREKPGREQPGREQPGREQPGREQPGREQPGRDEPGGGVVGLRLVASAAVPQGLALLDAPDIDSVVEGNRVLARQLLGAADLWLFVTTAARYADAVPWELLATAAERRTELALVLDRVDEADVQVVGDHLRAMLVEHDLAGTAVLVVPASDLVDGLLPEPAVAPVADWLGALAEDPAARRAVVERTRDGLLSDVLVRAVRLAAAGDDQVAARDRLRAVVDGAYAAAAADVRRATSDASLLRGEVLARWQELVGTGELMRSIEEGVSRLRDRLTAALRGRRAVAPDLSDAIGAGIDAVLLDAAQTAAERAHAAWRGDPAGAALLDGLELSRSSAGLRVAIAEQVRGWQDDVIALVSEEGAGRRTQARALSYGVNALGVALMLVVFASTAGLTGAEVGIAGGSALLAQRLLEAVFGDDAVRRLTQVSHERLDARVATVLAAESARFTGQLDALVVTGGGDLRAAVQRVERAPLPEPAVVGAGSAPGRLRGAGAARPVARGGAPGDAPGGARGGEPGGLRGWWRRVTGRGGDR
;
A
#
# COMPACT_ATOMS: atom_id res chain seq x y z
N LEU A 1 9.71 11.88 30.48
CA LEU A 1 9.58 10.70 31.35
C LEU A 1 8.63 9.72 30.67
N GLY A 2 9.14 8.54 30.32
CA GLY A 2 8.37 7.42 29.78
C GLY A 2 8.56 6.20 30.69
N GLY A 3 7.74 5.16 30.53
CA GLY A 3 7.83 3.98 31.40
C GLY A 3 6.52 3.24 31.56
N SER A 4 6.60 2.05 32.16
CA SER A 4 5.44 1.17 32.36
C SER A 4 4.40 1.78 33.31
N THR A 5 3.19 1.23 33.28
CA THR A 5 2.11 1.75 34.09
C THR A 5 2.38 1.52 35.57
N GLY A 6 2.21 2.58 36.37
CA GLY A 6 2.44 2.53 37.81
C GLY A 6 3.93 2.52 38.19
N ALA A 7 4.83 2.82 37.26
CA ALA A 7 6.26 2.94 37.53
C ALA A 7 6.67 4.19 38.33
N GLY A 8 5.72 5.06 38.71
CA GLY A 8 6.01 6.25 39.54
C GLY A 8 6.37 7.52 38.78
N LYS A 9 6.21 7.58 37.45
CA LYS A 9 6.56 8.75 36.59
C LYS A 9 6.07 10.11 37.12
N SER A 10 4.75 10.24 37.35
CA SER A 10 4.15 11.50 37.79
C SER A 10 4.56 11.86 39.23
N THR A 11 4.73 10.85 40.10
CA THR A 11 5.25 11.05 41.47
C THR A 11 6.69 11.57 41.43
N LEU A 12 7.55 10.96 40.60
CA LEU A 12 8.92 11.40 40.41
C LEU A 12 8.98 12.83 39.86
N LEU A 13 8.19 13.15 38.83
CA LEU A 13 8.13 14.50 38.26
C LEU A 13 7.72 15.54 39.30
N ASN A 14 6.62 15.30 40.02
CA ASN A 14 6.16 16.22 41.07
C ASN A 14 7.23 16.41 42.16
N SER A 15 7.93 15.32 42.53
CA SER A 15 8.94 15.34 43.57
C SER A 15 10.20 16.11 43.17
N LEU A 16 10.60 16.04 41.90
CA LEU A 16 11.69 16.83 41.31
C LEU A 16 11.35 18.33 41.25
N LEU A 17 10.08 18.67 41.08
CA LEU A 17 9.62 20.05 41.03
C LEU A 17 9.31 20.62 42.43
N GLY A 18 9.03 19.76 43.40
CA GLY A 18 8.57 20.16 44.73
C GLY A 18 7.10 20.59 44.77
N GLU A 19 6.34 20.31 43.71
CA GLU A 19 4.96 20.75 43.54
C GLU A 19 4.13 19.70 42.79
N GLN A 20 2.84 19.60 43.13
CA GLN A 20 1.93 18.64 42.50
C GLN A 20 1.39 19.20 41.18
N VAL A 21 2.14 19.02 40.09
CA VAL A 21 1.77 19.49 38.76
C VAL A 21 1.13 18.41 37.91
N SER A 22 1.47 17.14 38.10
CA SER A 22 0.89 15.98 37.39
C SER A 22 0.05 15.11 38.34
N ALA A 23 -1.06 14.57 37.86
CA ALA A 23 -1.94 13.75 38.70
C ALA A 23 -1.31 12.36 38.94
N ALA A 24 -0.83 12.10 40.16
CA ALA A 24 -0.35 10.80 40.59
C ALA A 24 -1.50 10.01 41.26
N GLY A 25 -1.75 8.75 40.85
CA GLY A 25 -2.81 7.94 41.47
C GLY A 25 -2.82 6.48 41.02
N VAL A 26 -3.56 5.64 41.75
CA VAL A 26 -3.60 4.17 41.60
C VAL A 26 -4.71 3.69 40.64
N LEU A 27 -5.74 4.51 40.38
CA LEU A 27 -6.89 4.18 39.51
C LEU A 27 -6.65 4.62 38.06
N ARG A 28 -6.68 3.67 37.12
CA ARG A 28 -6.35 3.89 35.71
C ARG A 28 -7.52 4.51 34.91
N PRO A 29 -7.27 5.40 33.93
CA PRO A 29 -5.99 6.04 33.57
C PRO A 29 -5.84 7.43 34.24
N THR A 30 -4.71 7.68 34.92
CA THR A 30 -4.48 8.92 35.70
C THR A 30 -3.91 10.08 34.87
N THR A 31 -3.11 9.83 33.84
CA THR A 31 -2.58 10.91 32.96
C THR A 31 -3.40 10.98 31.68
N ARG A 32 -4.56 11.67 31.73
CA ARG A 32 -5.43 11.89 30.56
C ARG A 32 -4.84 12.89 29.56
N TRP A 33 -3.89 13.72 30.01
CA TRP A 33 -3.24 14.75 29.21
C TRP A 33 -1.75 14.82 29.58
N PRO A 34 -0.82 14.76 28.62
CA PRO A 34 0.60 14.95 28.88
C PRO A 34 0.89 16.32 29.48
N VAL A 35 1.87 16.37 30.39
CA VAL A 35 2.23 17.58 31.13
C VAL A 35 3.65 17.99 30.76
N LEU A 36 3.81 19.17 30.16
CA LEU A 36 5.10 19.75 29.84
C LEU A 36 5.39 20.88 30.82
N VAL A 37 6.44 20.70 31.62
CA VAL A 37 6.91 21.69 32.60
C VAL A 37 8.18 22.34 32.06
N HIS A 38 8.21 23.66 32.05
CA HIS A 38 9.33 24.43 31.50
C HIS A 38 9.64 25.65 32.36
N HIS A 39 10.84 26.21 32.20
CA HIS A 39 11.18 27.49 32.82
C HIS A 39 10.32 28.63 32.23
N PRO A 40 9.85 29.63 33.00
CA PRO A 40 9.01 30.72 32.49
C PRO A 40 9.62 31.48 31.29
N LEU A 41 10.95 31.66 31.26
CA LEU A 41 11.65 32.32 30.14
C LEU A 41 11.63 31.51 28.83
N ASP A 42 11.35 30.21 28.90
CA ASP A 42 11.32 29.32 27.74
C ASP A 42 9.90 29.10 27.20
N ALA A 43 8.88 29.73 27.79
CA ALA A 43 7.47 29.57 27.42
C ALA A 43 7.19 29.80 25.92
N ARG A 44 7.91 30.73 25.29
CA ARG A 44 7.77 31.04 23.86
C ARG A 44 8.05 29.86 22.93
N TRP A 45 8.82 28.86 23.37
CA TRP A 45 9.15 27.69 22.55
C TRP A 45 7.99 26.68 22.49
N PHE A 46 7.17 26.61 23.53
CA PHE A 46 6.14 25.58 23.70
C PHE A 46 4.70 26.07 23.43
N THR A 47 4.51 27.40 23.41
CA THR A 47 3.20 28.03 23.17
C THR A 47 2.75 27.98 21.71
N GLY A 48 3.68 27.90 20.75
CA GLY A 48 3.37 27.72 19.32
C GLY A 48 3.28 26.24 18.90
N GLU A 49 3.00 25.99 17.62
CA GLU A 49 2.85 24.62 17.07
C GLU A 49 4.17 23.93 16.73
N ARG A 50 5.32 24.61 16.95
CA ARG A 50 6.63 24.12 16.54
C ARG A 50 7.06 22.81 17.23
N VAL A 51 6.78 22.71 18.54
CA VAL A 51 7.08 21.54 19.36
C VAL A 51 5.79 20.77 19.56
N LEU A 52 5.75 19.47 19.24
CA LEU A 52 4.51 18.66 19.36
C LEU A 52 3.30 19.29 18.63
N PRO A 53 3.36 19.41 17.29
CA PRO A 53 2.24 19.92 16.50
C PRO A 53 1.02 19.00 16.63
N GLY A 54 -0.18 19.59 16.57
CA GLY A 54 -1.46 18.86 16.67
C GLY A 54 -1.98 18.62 18.09
N LEU A 55 -1.24 18.99 19.14
CA LEU A 55 -1.74 18.96 20.52
C LEU A 55 -2.26 20.35 20.94
N VAL A 56 -3.51 20.45 21.40
CA VAL A 56 -4.05 21.73 21.88
C VAL A 56 -3.39 22.15 23.18
N ARG A 57 -2.93 23.41 23.28
CA ARG A 57 -2.26 23.91 24.49
C ARG A 57 -3.27 24.23 25.58
N LEU A 58 -3.05 23.70 26.77
CA LEU A 58 -3.80 24.00 27.98
C LEU A 58 -2.84 24.67 28.97
N SER A 59 -2.92 25.99 29.14
CA SER A 59 -2.05 26.71 30.08
C SER A 59 -2.57 26.57 31.51
N ALA A 60 -1.69 26.18 32.44
CA ALA A 60 -1.96 26.20 33.87
C ALA A 60 -0.80 26.86 34.62
N THR A 61 -1.10 27.70 35.61
CA THR A 61 -0.10 28.27 36.53
C THR A 61 0.15 27.30 37.68
N ALA A 62 1.41 26.99 37.97
CA ALA A 62 1.79 26.18 39.12
C ALA A 62 1.32 26.87 40.42
N GLY A 63 0.41 26.23 41.15
CA GLY A 63 -0.24 26.81 42.34
C GLY A 63 -1.75 26.52 42.46
N ALA A 64 -2.42 26.14 41.37
CA ALA A 64 -3.77 25.60 41.41
C ALA A 64 -3.69 24.07 41.52
N GLY A 65 -3.86 23.53 42.73
CA GLY A 65 -3.91 22.08 42.96
C GLY A 65 -5.00 21.41 42.09
N PRO A 66 -4.90 20.10 41.81
CA PRO A 66 -5.90 19.41 41.02
C PRO A 66 -7.26 19.47 41.73
N GLU A 67 -8.25 20.09 41.10
CA GLU A 67 -9.61 20.17 41.63
C GLU A 67 -10.13 18.76 41.94
N ARG A 68 -10.47 18.53 43.21
CA ARG A 68 -11.21 17.34 43.66
C ARG A 68 -12.61 17.40 43.05
N SER A 69 -12.81 16.70 41.94
CA SER A 69 -14.15 16.46 41.39
C SER A 69 -14.86 15.47 42.32
N GLY A 70 -15.64 16.02 43.27
CA GLY A 70 -16.41 15.25 44.23
C GLY A 70 -17.24 16.17 45.13
N GLY A 71 -18.27 16.79 44.57
CA GLY A 71 -19.23 17.60 45.31
C GLY A 71 -20.50 17.80 44.50
N ALA A 72 -21.51 16.97 44.77
CA ALA A 72 -22.84 17.10 44.20
C ALA A 72 -23.45 18.45 44.60
N GLN A 73 -23.63 19.34 43.62
CA GLN A 73 -24.44 20.54 43.79
C GLN A 73 -25.78 20.31 43.08
N GLN A 74 -26.82 20.12 43.89
CA GLN A 74 -28.20 19.98 43.48
C GLN A 74 -28.65 21.28 42.78
N GLY A 75 -28.86 21.21 41.47
CA GLY A 75 -29.54 22.22 40.67
C GLY A 75 -31.01 21.85 40.55
N ALA A 76 -31.87 22.65 41.17
CA ALA A 76 -33.32 22.53 41.12
C ALA A 76 -33.86 22.65 39.68
N ALA A 77 -34.70 21.70 39.27
CA ALA A 77 -35.57 21.82 38.10
C ALA A 77 -37.02 21.61 38.54
N GLN A 78 -37.88 22.59 38.24
CA GLN A 78 -39.32 22.55 38.50
C GLN A 78 -40.03 21.57 37.55
N PRO A 79 -41.17 20.97 37.96
CA PRO A 79 -41.75 19.81 37.28
C PRO A 79 -42.72 20.20 36.16
N VAL A 80 -42.69 19.44 35.06
CA VAL A 80 -43.78 19.39 34.08
C VAL A 80 -44.74 18.27 34.47
N ARG A 81 -46.02 18.58 34.30
CA ARG A 81 -47.21 18.00 34.93
C ARG A 81 -47.85 16.97 34.00
N GLU A 82 -47.92 15.71 34.41
CA GLU A 82 -48.84 14.73 33.81
C GLU A 82 -49.81 14.19 34.88
N LYS A 83 -51.09 14.17 34.52
CA LYS A 83 -52.21 13.77 35.38
C LYS A 83 -52.38 12.25 35.38
N PRO A 84 -52.77 11.63 36.51
CA PRO A 84 -52.89 10.18 36.63
C PRO A 84 -54.24 9.67 36.14
N GLY A 85 -54.21 8.60 35.34
CA GLY A 85 -55.37 7.75 35.06
C GLY A 85 -55.56 6.72 36.17
N ARG A 86 -56.76 6.66 36.73
CA ARG A 86 -57.21 5.66 37.71
C ARG A 86 -57.42 4.31 37.03
N GLU A 87 -57.10 3.22 37.73
CA GLU A 87 -57.99 2.06 37.86
C GLU A 87 -57.58 1.19 39.06
N GLN A 88 -58.61 0.61 39.71
CA GLN A 88 -58.61 -0.02 41.03
C GLN A 88 -58.58 -1.57 40.93
N PRO A 89 -58.37 -2.28 42.06
CA PRO A 89 -57.69 -3.59 42.10
C PRO A 89 -58.63 -4.80 42.00
N GLY A 90 -58.08 -5.97 41.65
CA GLY A 90 -58.85 -7.21 41.64
C GLY A 90 -58.05 -8.52 41.62
N ARG A 91 -58.00 -9.13 42.81
CA ARG A 91 -58.08 -10.58 43.12
C ARG A 91 -56.91 -11.52 42.77
N GLU A 92 -56.39 -12.12 43.84
CA GLU A 92 -55.60 -13.35 43.86
C GLU A 92 -56.43 -14.58 43.48
N GLN A 93 -55.84 -15.50 42.71
CA GLN A 93 -55.98 -16.95 42.88
C GLN A 93 -54.81 -17.70 42.22
N PRO A 94 -54.39 -18.88 42.75
CA PRO A 94 -53.05 -19.43 42.57
C PRO A 94 -52.97 -20.52 41.49
N GLY A 95 -51.75 -20.73 40.97
CA GLY A 95 -51.31 -22.03 40.45
C GLY A 95 -50.85 -22.05 39.00
N ARG A 96 -49.53 -22.22 38.80
CA ARG A 96 -48.90 -23.42 38.21
C ARG A 96 -47.48 -23.06 37.77
N GLU A 97 -46.52 -23.74 38.38
CA GLU A 97 -45.11 -23.68 38.04
C GLU A 97 -44.87 -24.19 36.61
N GLN A 98 -44.22 -23.35 35.79
CA GLN A 98 -43.45 -23.77 34.63
C GLN A 98 -42.10 -23.04 34.71
N PRO A 99 -40.96 -23.76 34.69
CA PRO A 99 -39.65 -23.11 34.72
C PRO A 99 -39.39 -22.47 33.35
N GLY A 100 -39.54 -21.15 33.30
CA GLY A 100 -39.16 -20.32 32.15
C GLY A 100 -37.65 -20.24 32.04
N ARG A 101 -37.14 -20.59 30.86
CA ARG A 101 -35.74 -20.39 30.45
C ARG A 101 -35.34 -18.93 30.63
N GLU A 102 -34.35 -18.66 31.46
CA GLU A 102 -33.66 -17.37 31.51
C GLU A 102 -33.02 -17.10 30.14
N GLN A 103 -33.56 -16.13 29.42
CA GLN A 103 -32.84 -15.49 28.33
C GLN A 103 -31.94 -14.43 28.97
N PRO A 104 -30.60 -14.54 28.86
CA PRO A 104 -29.73 -13.48 29.31
C PRO A 104 -30.01 -12.22 28.49
N GLY A 105 -30.24 -11.11 29.19
CA GLY A 105 -30.42 -9.80 28.59
C GLY A 105 -29.26 -9.49 27.65
N ARG A 106 -29.58 -9.12 26.41
CA ARG A 106 -28.63 -8.56 25.47
C ARG A 106 -28.18 -7.20 26.01
N GLU A 107 -27.08 -7.18 26.75
CA GLU A 107 -26.23 -6.01 26.81
C GLU A 107 -25.70 -5.77 25.40
N GLN A 108 -26.23 -4.73 24.76
CA GLN A 108 -25.65 -4.21 23.53
C GLN A 108 -24.27 -3.66 23.91
N PRO A 109 -23.16 -4.19 23.36
CA PRO A 109 -21.87 -3.56 23.55
C PRO A 109 -21.97 -2.17 22.90
N GLY A 110 -21.78 -1.14 23.72
CA GLY A 110 -21.61 0.22 23.25
C GLY A 110 -20.57 0.21 22.14
N ARG A 111 -20.96 0.66 20.95
CA ARG A 111 -20.02 0.97 19.89
C ARG A 111 -19.12 2.06 20.42
N ASP A 112 -17.89 1.70 20.80
CA ASP A 112 -16.79 2.64 20.84
C ASP A 112 -16.55 3.10 19.41
N GLU A 113 -17.25 4.15 18.99
CA GLU A 113 -16.80 4.95 17.86
C GLU A 113 -15.40 5.48 18.18
N PRO A 114 -14.49 5.57 17.19
CA PRO A 114 -13.16 6.10 17.40
C PRO A 114 -13.28 7.60 17.69
N GLY A 115 -13.43 7.94 18.96
CA GLY A 115 -13.43 9.31 19.45
C GLY A 115 -12.08 9.95 19.16
N GLY A 116 -12.01 10.68 18.05
CA GLY A 116 -10.99 11.70 17.77
C GLY A 116 -11.12 12.86 18.76
N GLY A 117 -10.98 12.57 20.05
CA GLY A 117 -10.84 13.58 21.08
C GLY A 117 -9.53 14.31 20.83
N VAL A 118 -9.63 15.61 20.60
CA VAL A 118 -8.47 16.50 20.48
C VAL A 118 -7.59 16.31 21.72
N VAL A 119 -6.41 15.73 21.52
CA VAL A 119 -5.44 15.51 22.61
C VAL A 119 -4.75 16.84 22.92
N GLY A 120 -4.75 17.23 24.18
CA GLY A 120 -4.23 18.50 24.69
C GLY A 120 -2.94 18.27 25.45
N LEU A 121 -2.03 19.24 25.37
CA LEU A 121 -0.77 19.31 26.10
C LEU A 121 -0.90 20.37 27.18
N ARG A 122 -0.79 19.96 28.46
CA ARG A 122 -0.80 20.92 29.56
C ARG A 122 0.57 21.55 29.74
N LEU A 123 0.66 22.86 29.58
CA LEU A 123 1.88 23.64 29.78
C LEU A 123 1.90 24.21 31.20
N VAL A 124 2.98 23.95 31.94
CA VAL A 124 3.20 24.46 33.29
C VAL A 124 4.54 25.20 33.34
N ALA A 125 4.50 26.48 33.68
CA ALA A 125 5.70 27.27 33.90
C ALA A 125 6.15 27.11 35.37
N SER A 126 7.39 26.68 35.59
CA SER A 126 7.96 26.49 36.94
C SER A 126 9.41 26.96 36.98
N ALA A 127 9.73 27.82 37.96
CA ALA A 127 11.10 28.31 38.17
C ALA A 127 12.04 27.24 38.75
N ALA A 128 11.50 26.10 39.21
CA ALA A 128 12.29 24.95 39.65
C ALA A 128 13.06 24.28 38.50
N VAL A 129 12.55 24.38 37.27
CA VAL A 129 13.20 23.80 36.09
C VAL A 129 14.32 24.74 35.61
N PRO A 130 15.57 24.28 35.47
CA PRO A 130 16.64 25.08 34.87
C PRO A 130 16.29 25.56 33.45
N GLN A 131 16.74 26.76 33.08
CA GLN A 131 16.53 27.25 31.72
C GLN A 131 17.21 26.33 30.69
N GLY A 132 16.53 26.06 29.58
CA GLY A 132 17.01 25.15 28.53
C GLY A 132 16.68 23.68 28.78
N LEU A 133 16.02 23.34 29.89
CA LEU A 133 15.44 22.03 30.16
C LEU A 133 13.90 22.15 30.18
N ALA A 134 13.23 21.14 29.62
CA ALA A 134 11.79 20.94 29.80
C ALA A 134 11.52 19.48 30.18
N LEU A 135 10.62 19.27 31.14
CA LEU A 135 10.24 17.95 31.61
C LEU A 135 8.84 17.61 31.10
N LEU A 136 8.72 16.48 30.42
CA LEU A 136 7.46 16.02 29.85
C LEU A 136 7.01 14.72 30.54
N ASP A 137 5.83 14.72 31.16
CA ASP A 137 5.17 13.51 31.63
C ASP A 137 4.36 12.89 30.48
N ALA A 138 4.77 11.72 30.02
CA ALA A 138 4.07 10.98 28.97
C ALA A 138 3.11 9.94 29.56
N PRO A 139 2.00 9.62 28.87
CA PRO A 139 1.17 8.46 29.23
C PRO A 139 1.97 7.16 29.28
N ASP A 140 1.40 6.15 29.93
CA ASP A 140 2.01 4.83 30.00
C ASP A 140 2.11 4.18 28.61
N ILE A 141 3.28 3.62 28.31
CA ILE A 141 3.53 3.03 26.98
C ILE A 141 2.82 1.68 26.83
N ASP A 142 2.59 0.99 27.94
CA ASP A 142 1.83 -0.26 28.07
C ASP A 142 0.34 -0.01 28.41
N SER A 143 -0.17 1.21 28.19
CA SER A 143 -1.58 1.52 28.45
C SER A 143 -2.51 0.61 27.64
N VAL A 144 -3.62 0.16 28.21
CA VAL A 144 -4.63 -0.63 27.47
C VAL A 144 -5.39 0.21 26.45
N VAL A 145 -5.36 1.55 26.60
CA VAL A 145 -6.01 2.51 25.70
C VAL A 145 -5.10 2.82 24.52
N GLU A 146 -5.51 2.48 23.28
CA GLU A 146 -4.67 2.68 22.08
C GLU A 146 -4.28 4.15 21.89
N GLY A 147 -5.19 5.10 22.09
CA GLY A 147 -4.89 6.53 21.98
C GLY A 147 -3.74 6.99 22.88
N ASN A 148 -3.65 6.45 24.10
CA ASN A 148 -2.54 6.74 25.01
C ASN A 148 -1.22 6.13 24.55
N ARG A 149 -1.26 4.89 24.01
CA ARG A 149 -0.06 4.24 23.45
C ARG A 149 0.48 5.01 22.25
N VAL A 150 -0.40 5.44 21.34
CA VAL A 150 -0.03 6.26 20.16
C VAL A 150 0.57 7.59 20.61
N LEU A 151 -0.09 8.27 21.55
CA LEU A 151 0.40 9.54 22.09
C LEU A 151 1.76 9.37 22.77
N ALA A 152 1.93 8.36 23.63
CA ALA A 152 3.21 8.08 24.29
C ALA A 152 4.33 7.86 23.26
N ARG A 153 4.09 7.07 22.21
CA ARG A 153 5.04 6.86 21.11
C ARG A 153 5.39 8.17 20.38
N GLN A 154 4.40 9.04 20.13
CA GLN A 154 4.62 10.34 19.50
C GLN A 154 5.47 11.28 20.38
N LEU A 155 5.14 11.39 21.67
CA LEU A 155 5.89 12.22 22.62
C LEU A 155 7.33 11.75 22.77
N LEU A 156 7.53 10.43 22.81
CA LEU A 156 8.84 9.81 22.83
C LEU A 156 9.64 10.13 21.56
N GLY A 157 9.01 10.06 20.37
CA GLY A 157 9.67 10.44 19.11
C GLY A 157 10.04 11.92 18.99
N ALA A 158 9.52 12.79 19.87
CA ALA A 158 9.79 14.23 19.86
C ALA A 158 10.78 14.69 20.95
N ALA A 159 11.17 13.81 21.86
CA ALA A 159 12.05 14.14 22.98
C ALA A 159 13.53 14.00 22.60
N ASP A 160 14.35 14.97 23.04
CA ASP A 160 15.81 14.88 22.89
C ASP A 160 16.43 13.77 23.75
N LEU A 161 15.77 13.44 24.88
CA LEU A 161 16.24 12.48 25.87
C LEU A 161 15.08 11.75 26.55
N TRP A 162 15.24 10.44 26.78
CA TRP A 162 14.26 9.60 27.45
C TRP A 162 14.73 9.24 28.86
N LEU A 163 14.04 9.73 29.89
CA LEU A 163 14.05 9.11 31.22
C LEU A 163 13.04 7.96 31.23
N PHE A 164 13.52 6.73 31.12
CA PHE A 164 12.70 5.53 31.21
C PHE A 164 12.57 5.08 32.67
N VAL A 165 11.40 5.29 33.26
CA VAL A 165 11.11 4.93 34.64
C VAL A 165 10.53 3.52 34.69
N THR A 166 11.20 2.65 35.44
CA THR A 166 10.74 1.29 35.75
C THR A 166 10.92 1.01 37.24
N THR A 167 10.54 -0.17 37.72
CA THR A 167 10.66 -0.54 39.14
C THR A 167 11.48 -1.80 39.33
N ALA A 168 11.97 -2.03 40.55
CA ALA A 168 12.68 -3.27 40.90
C ALA A 168 11.90 -4.56 40.56
N ALA A 169 10.58 -4.51 40.52
CA ALA A 169 9.74 -5.67 40.17
C ALA A 169 9.50 -5.85 38.66
N ARG A 170 9.80 -4.83 37.82
CA ARG A 170 9.41 -4.78 36.39
C ARG A 170 10.54 -4.41 35.43
N TYR A 171 11.74 -4.16 35.91
CA TYR A 171 12.87 -3.77 35.05
C TYR A 171 13.28 -4.88 34.08
N ALA A 172 12.97 -6.14 34.39
CA ALA A 172 13.26 -7.30 33.55
C ALA A 172 12.08 -7.71 32.63
N ASP A 173 10.98 -6.95 32.61
CA ASP A 173 9.82 -7.25 31.76
C ASP A 173 10.13 -7.03 30.28
N ALA A 174 9.71 -7.94 29.39
CA ALA A 174 10.04 -7.90 27.97
C ALA A 174 9.52 -6.64 27.21
N VAL A 175 8.28 -6.20 27.51
CA VAL A 175 7.63 -5.07 26.80
C VAL A 175 8.43 -3.75 26.89
N PRO A 176 8.92 -3.34 28.07
CA PRO A 176 9.93 -2.29 28.21
C PRO A 176 11.13 -2.43 27.28
N TRP A 177 11.73 -3.62 27.19
CA TRP A 177 12.97 -3.84 26.43
C TRP A 177 12.80 -3.72 24.92
N GLU A 178 11.66 -4.14 24.36
CA GLU A 178 11.34 -3.93 22.94
C GLU A 178 11.31 -2.43 22.57
N LEU A 179 10.81 -1.59 23.48
CA LEU A 179 10.78 -0.13 23.31
C LEU A 179 12.16 0.49 23.48
N LEU A 180 12.96 0.01 24.44
CA LEU A 180 14.35 0.45 24.61
C LEU A 180 15.19 0.11 23.37
N ALA A 181 14.99 -1.06 22.77
CA ALA A 181 15.63 -1.44 21.51
C ALA A 181 15.23 -0.49 20.37
N THR A 182 13.95 -0.14 20.27
CA THR A 182 13.47 0.85 19.28
C THR A 182 14.10 2.24 19.50
N ALA A 183 14.31 2.64 20.75
CA ALA A 183 14.98 3.90 21.09
C ALA A 183 16.46 3.89 20.70
N ALA A 184 17.14 2.76 20.94
CA ALA A 184 18.52 2.50 20.56
C ALA A 184 18.72 2.55 19.04
N GLU A 185 17.83 1.91 18.27
CA GLU A 185 17.83 1.93 16.81
C GLU A 185 17.72 3.36 16.25
N ARG A 186 16.92 4.21 16.92
CA ARG A 186 16.75 5.63 16.58
C ARG A 186 17.84 6.53 17.15
N ARG A 187 18.80 5.97 17.89
CA ARG A 187 19.89 6.67 18.60
C ARG A 187 19.39 7.84 19.46
N THR A 188 18.24 7.69 20.09
CA THR A 188 17.76 8.66 21.07
C THR A 188 18.53 8.50 22.37
N GLU A 189 18.88 9.61 23.03
CA GLU A 189 19.56 9.53 24.32
C GLU A 189 18.66 8.91 25.39
N LEU A 190 19.17 7.92 26.11
CA LEU A 190 18.42 7.14 27.08
C LEU A 190 19.08 7.22 28.46
N ALA A 191 18.25 7.35 29.49
CA ALA A 191 18.60 7.10 30.89
C ALA A 191 17.50 6.27 31.54
N LEU A 192 17.85 5.29 32.36
CA LEU A 192 16.88 4.51 33.14
C LEU A 192 16.81 5.03 34.57
N VAL A 193 15.59 5.17 35.06
CA VAL A 193 15.29 5.37 36.47
C VAL A 193 14.71 4.08 37.02
N LEU A 194 15.40 3.49 37.99
CA LEU A 194 14.93 2.33 38.73
C LEU A 194 14.29 2.83 40.03
N ASP A 195 12.96 2.89 40.03
CA ASP A 195 12.13 3.42 41.12
C ASP A 195 11.74 2.32 42.13
N ARG A 196 11.48 2.74 43.36
CA ARG A 196 11.04 1.90 44.49
C ARG A 196 11.94 0.69 44.74
N VAL A 197 13.25 0.94 44.85
CA VAL A 197 14.22 -0.11 45.17
C VAL A 197 14.46 -0.16 46.68
N ASP A 198 14.29 -1.32 47.29
CA ASP A 198 14.63 -1.50 48.69
C ASP A 198 16.14 -1.29 48.90
N GLU A 199 16.53 -0.62 49.99
CA GLU A 199 17.92 -0.22 50.23
C GLU A 199 18.89 -1.41 50.20
N ALA A 200 18.43 -2.58 50.65
CA ALA A 200 19.19 -3.83 50.62
C ALA A 200 19.47 -4.35 49.19
N ASP A 201 18.61 -4.00 48.24
CA ASP A 201 18.61 -4.56 46.88
C ASP A 201 19.19 -3.60 45.84
N VAL A 202 19.50 -2.34 46.21
CA VAL A 202 19.99 -1.29 45.30
C VAL A 202 21.19 -1.75 44.47
N GLN A 203 22.19 -2.37 45.10
CA GLN A 203 23.37 -2.85 44.39
C GLN A 203 23.05 -4.04 43.47
N VAL A 204 22.37 -5.05 44.00
CA VAL A 204 22.07 -6.29 43.27
C VAL A 204 21.23 -6.03 42.03
N VAL A 205 20.14 -5.26 42.19
CA VAL A 205 19.23 -4.96 41.08
C VAL A 205 19.86 -3.98 40.09
N GLY A 206 20.61 -2.99 40.60
CA GLY A 206 21.33 -2.03 39.75
C GLY A 206 22.39 -2.71 38.86
N ASP A 207 23.18 -3.63 39.42
CA ASP A 207 24.20 -4.37 38.68
C ASP A 207 23.60 -5.35 37.68
N HIS A 208 22.52 -6.04 38.05
CA HIS A 208 21.81 -6.91 37.10
C HIS A 208 21.23 -6.11 35.93
N LEU A 209 20.61 -4.96 36.19
CA LEU A 209 20.11 -4.08 35.12
C LEU A 209 21.24 -3.60 34.20
N ARG A 210 22.41 -3.25 34.74
CA ARG A 210 23.58 -2.87 33.93
C ARG A 210 24.08 -4.02 33.06
N ALA A 211 24.09 -5.25 33.58
CA ALA A 211 24.43 -6.43 32.79
C ALA A 211 23.45 -6.62 31.62
N MET A 212 22.14 -6.52 31.87
CA MET A 212 21.12 -6.58 30.83
C MET A 212 21.30 -5.48 29.76
N LEU A 213 21.64 -4.25 30.17
CA LEU A 213 21.90 -3.17 29.21
C LEU A 213 23.10 -3.48 28.30
N VAL A 214 24.14 -4.14 28.81
CA VAL A 214 25.28 -4.59 27.99
C VAL A 214 24.84 -5.67 27.01
N GLU A 215 24.04 -6.65 27.45
CA GLU A 215 23.52 -7.73 26.60
C GLU A 215 22.63 -7.23 25.45
N HIS A 216 21.97 -6.08 25.64
CA HIS A 216 21.09 -5.45 24.67
C HIS A 216 21.74 -4.30 23.89
N ASP A 217 23.08 -4.22 23.81
CA ASP A 217 23.83 -3.18 23.10
C ASP A 217 23.53 -1.73 23.57
N LEU A 218 23.10 -1.59 24.82
CA LEU A 218 22.77 -0.32 25.48
C LEU A 218 23.81 0.06 26.55
N ALA A 219 25.04 -0.45 26.42
CA ALA A 219 26.15 -0.11 27.30
C ALA A 219 26.39 1.42 27.34
N GLY A 220 26.63 1.96 28.54
CA GLY A 220 26.82 3.40 28.75
C GLY A 220 25.54 4.19 29.05
N THR A 221 24.38 3.53 29.01
CA THR A 221 23.11 4.13 29.47
C THR A 221 23.17 4.44 30.97
N ALA A 222 22.80 5.65 31.37
CA ALA A 222 22.78 6.05 32.78
C ALA A 222 21.70 5.28 33.54
N VAL A 223 22.04 4.71 34.71
CA VAL A 223 21.10 4.03 35.62
C VAL A 223 21.02 4.82 36.91
N LEU A 224 19.87 5.44 37.15
CA LEU A 224 19.57 6.31 38.29
C LEU A 224 18.62 5.55 39.23
N VAL A 225 19.04 5.32 40.47
CA VAL A 225 18.24 4.55 41.43
C VAL A 225 17.50 5.49 42.38
N VAL A 226 16.18 5.28 42.53
CA VAL A 226 15.33 5.96 43.51
C VAL A 226 14.90 4.92 44.56
N PRO A 227 15.33 5.07 45.82
CA PRO A 227 15.02 4.11 46.86
C PRO A 227 13.52 4.14 47.21
N ALA A 228 12.98 2.99 47.62
CA ALA A 228 11.64 2.91 48.21
C ALA A 228 11.57 3.86 49.43
N SER A 229 10.62 4.79 49.41
CA SER A 229 10.51 5.86 50.40
C SER A 229 9.05 6.21 50.67
N ASP A 230 8.76 6.58 51.91
CA ASP A 230 7.46 7.15 52.27
C ASP A 230 7.29 8.55 51.67
N LEU A 231 6.07 8.82 51.20
CA LEU A 231 5.74 10.14 50.64
C LEU A 231 5.43 11.14 51.75
N VAL A 232 6.01 12.33 51.65
CA VAL A 232 5.72 13.49 52.50
C VAL A 232 4.96 14.50 51.65
N ASP A 233 3.72 14.83 52.04
CA ASP A 233 2.80 15.68 51.26
C ASP A 233 2.58 15.20 49.81
N GLY A 234 2.65 13.88 49.61
CA GLY A 234 2.54 13.24 48.29
C GLY A 234 3.80 13.31 47.44
N LEU A 235 4.93 13.76 48.00
CA LEU A 235 6.23 13.87 47.32
C LEU A 235 7.27 12.93 47.94
N LEU A 236 8.20 12.44 47.12
CA LEU A 236 9.37 11.71 47.57
C LEU A 236 10.31 12.64 48.36
N PRO A 237 11.05 12.12 49.37
CA PRO A 237 12.07 12.89 50.07
C PRO A 237 13.18 13.38 49.13
N GLU A 238 13.77 14.53 49.44
CA GLU A 238 14.86 15.13 48.65
C GLU A 238 16.05 14.19 48.39
N PRO A 239 16.55 13.42 49.38
CA PRO A 239 17.65 12.48 49.14
C PRO A 239 17.28 11.34 48.17
N ALA A 240 16.01 10.97 48.08
CA ALA A 240 15.56 9.88 47.22
C ALA A 240 15.57 10.28 45.74
N VAL A 241 15.22 11.53 45.43
CA VAL A 241 15.22 12.07 44.05
C VAL A 241 16.55 12.71 43.65
N ALA A 242 17.48 12.88 44.60
CA ALA A 242 18.77 13.52 44.37
C ALA A 242 19.56 12.95 43.17
N PRO A 243 19.67 11.62 42.96
CA PRO A 243 20.41 11.09 41.82
C PRO A 243 19.86 11.56 40.47
N VAL A 244 18.54 11.68 40.35
CA VAL A 244 17.87 12.16 39.14
C VAL A 244 17.99 13.67 39.00
N ALA A 245 17.81 14.42 40.09
CA ALA A 245 17.93 15.88 40.13
C ALA A 245 19.35 16.34 39.79
N ASP A 246 20.38 15.68 40.35
CA ASP A 246 21.79 15.99 40.12
C ASP A 246 22.20 15.71 38.68
N TRP A 247 21.77 14.57 38.12
CA TRP A 247 22.09 14.21 36.74
C TRP A 247 21.44 15.16 35.72
N LEU A 248 20.15 15.49 35.91
CA LEU A 248 19.45 16.47 35.07
C LEU A 248 20.02 17.89 35.24
N GLY A 249 20.39 18.26 36.47
CA GLY A 249 21.03 19.53 36.79
C GLY A 249 22.37 19.69 36.09
N ALA A 250 23.25 18.69 36.20
CA ALA A 250 24.55 18.68 35.53
C ALA A 250 24.41 18.77 34.00
N LEU A 251 23.46 18.04 33.41
CA LEU A 251 23.14 18.14 31.99
C LEU A 251 22.64 19.55 31.63
N ALA A 252 21.77 20.14 32.45
CA ALA A 252 21.22 21.47 32.22
C ALA A 252 22.24 22.60 32.42
N GLU A 253 23.28 22.40 33.22
CA GLU A 253 24.35 23.38 33.44
C GLU A 253 25.38 23.34 32.31
N ASP A 254 25.76 22.16 31.82
CA ASP A 254 26.79 21.99 30.78
C ASP A 254 26.26 22.23 29.34
N PRO A 255 26.63 23.36 28.68
CA PRO A 255 26.16 23.64 27.33
C PRO A 255 26.68 22.65 26.28
N ALA A 256 27.86 22.07 26.49
CA ALA A 256 28.44 21.09 25.58
C ALA A 256 27.68 19.75 25.70
N ALA A 257 27.35 19.32 26.91
CA ALA A 257 26.52 18.13 27.12
C ALA A 257 25.12 18.27 26.50
N ARG A 258 24.44 19.41 26.69
CA ARG A 258 23.14 19.66 26.04
C ARG A 258 23.25 19.60 24.52
N ARG A 259 24.27 20.25 23.95
CA ARG A 259 24.48 20.24 22.50
C ARG A 259 24.74 18.82 21.98
N ALA A 260 25.54 18.03 22.69
CA ALA A 260 25.82 16.65 22.31
C ALA A 260 24.56 15.78 22.28
N VAL A 261 23.65 15.93 23.25
CA VAL A 261 22.36 15.22 23.27
C VAL A 261 21.50 15.60 22.06
N VAL A 262 21.36 16.91 21.78
CA VAL A 262 20.57 17.41 20.64
C VAL A 262 21.17 16.95 19.29
N GLU A 263 22.50 17.02 19.13
CA GLU A 263 23.18 16.56 17.90
C GLU A 263 23.00 15.06 17.69
N ARG A 264 23.14 14.26 18.74
CA ARG A 264 22.96 12.80 18.66
C ARG A 264 21.54 12.43 18.26
N THR A 265 20.53 13.05 18.88
CA THR A 265 19.13 12.81 18.54
C THR A 265 18.79 13.25 17.12
N ARG A 266 19.26 14.43 16.69
CA ARG A 266 19.10 14.91 15.30
C ARG A 266 19.72 13.94 14.30
N ASP A 267 20.95 13.51 14.53
CA ASP A 267 21.70 12.64 13.62
C ASP A 267 21.08 11.24 13.58
N GLY A 268 20.57 10.74 14.72
CA GLY A 268 19.81 9.51 14.82
C GLY A 268 18.52 9.54 14.01
N LEU A 269 17.69 10.56 14.21
CA LEU A 269 16.44 10.76 13.46
C LEU A 269 16.69 10.89 11.96
N LEU A 270 17.69 11.67 11.56
CA LEU A 270 18.05 11.82 10.15
C LEU A 270 18.48 10.48 9.55
N SER A 271 19.32 9.73 10.26
CA SER A 271 19.76 8.41 9.81
C SER A 271 18.59 7.45 9.60
N ASP A 272 17.64 7.38 10.55
CA ASP A 272 16.44 6.53 10.42
C ASP A 272 15.60 6.91 9.19
N VAL A 273 15.34 8.22 8.99
CA VAL A 273 14.58 8.72 7.83
C VAL A 273 15.27 8.34 6.52
N LEU A 274 16.59 8.50 6.41
CA LEU A 274 17.33 8.15 5.20
C LEU A 274 17.29 6.65 4.91
N VAL A 275 17.42 5.80 5.93
CA VAL A 275 17.33 4.34 5.79
C VAL A 275 15.95 3.93 5.28
N ARG A 276 14.88 4.48 5.87
CA ARG A 276 13.50 4.23 5.44
C ARG A 276 13.27 4.71 4.01
N ALA A 277 13.79 5.88 3.65
CA ALA A 277 13.68 6.43 2.31
C ALA A 277 14.35 5.52 1.26
N VAL A 278 15.51 4.93 1.55
CA VAL A 278 16.16 3.96 0.66
C VAL A 278 15.33 2.69 0.50
N ARG A 279 14.78 2.15 1.59
CA ARG A 279 13.89 0.97 1.54
C ARG A 279 12.64 1.26 0.72
N LEU A 280 12.03 2.43 0.92
CA LEU A 280 10.86 2.86 0.15
C LEU A 280 11.19 3.05 -1.34
N ALA A 281 12.38 3.58 -1.64
CA ALA A 281 12.83 3.71 -3.02
C ALA A 281 12.99 2.33 -3.72
N ALA A 282 13.56 1.35 -3.03
CA ALA A 282 13.64 -0.02 -3.54
C ALA A 282 12.25 -0.63 -3.77
N ALA A 283 11.33 -0.46 -2.82
CA ALA A 283 9.95 -0.90 -2.98
C ALA A 283 9.24 -0.24 -4.19
N GLY A 284 9.51 1.05 -4.44
CA GLY A 284 9.02 1.74 -5.63
C GLY A 284 9.55 1.16 -6.94
N ASP A 285 10.83 0.75 -6.99
CA ASP A 285 11.38 0.05 -8.15
C ASP A 285 10.74 -1.32 -8.35
N ASP A 286 10.51 -2.06 -7.25
CA ASP A 286 9.85 -3.36 -7.30
C ASP A 286 8.43 -3.25 -7.87
N GLN A 287 7.70 -2.18 -7.52
CA GLN A 287 6.38 -1.88 -8.10
C GLN A 287 6.46 -1.57 -9.60
N VAL A 288 7.44 -0.78 -10.04
CA VAL A 288 7.66 -0.51 -11.48
C VAL A 288 7.95 -1.81 -12.22
N ALA A 289 8.86 -2.64 -11.68
CA ALA A 289 9.21 -3.92 -12.28
C ALA A 289 8.02 -4.88 -12.32
N ALA A 290 7.15 -4.88 -11.30
CA ALA A 290 5.92 -5.66 -11.30
C ALA A 290 4.96 -5.20 -12.40
N ARG A 291 4.70 -3.89 -12.53
CA ARG A 291 3.87 -3.32 -13.60
C ARG A 291 4.38 -3.73 -14.97
N ASP A 292 5.67 -3.59 -15.22
CA ASP A 292 6.27 -3.87 -16.53
C ASP A 292 6.21 -5.38 -16.86
N ARG A 293 6.44 -6.26 -15.88
CA ARG A 293 6.23 -7.71 -16.05
C ARG A 293 4.78 -8.05 -16.37
N LEU A 294 3.82 -7.50 -15.64
CA LEU A 294 2.38 -7.77 -15.84
C LEU A 294 1.90 -7.27 -17.21
N ARG A 295 2.40 -6.11 -17.67
CA ARG A 295 2.13 -5.59 -19.01
C ARG A 295 2.71 -6.51 -20.09
N ALA A 296 3.97 -6.94 -19.95
CA ALA A 296 4.60 -7.84 -20.90
C ALA A 296 3.87 -9.19 -21.02
N VAL A 297 3.28 -9.71 -19.93
CA VAL A 297 2.44 -10.91 -19.95
C VAL A 297 1.19 -10.71 -20.82
N VAL A 298 0.50 -9.58 -20.67
CA VAL A 298 -0.69 -9.26 -21.47
C VAL A 298 -0.30 -9.08 -22.93
N ASP A 299 0.70 -8.26 -23.21
CA ASP A 299 1.17 -7.99 -24.57
C ASP A 299 1.60 -9.28 -25.26
N GLY A 300 2.31 -10.17 -24.55
CA GLY A 300 2.71 -11.48 -25.04
C GLY A 300 1.52 -12.40 -25.35
N ALA A 301 0.51 -12.45 -24.47
CA ALA A 301 -0.68 -13.28 -24.68
C ALA A 301 -1.48 -12.85 -25.92
N TYR A 302 -1.69 -11.55 -26.11
CA TYR A 302 -2.43 -11.02 -27.25
C TYR A 302 -1.61 -11.01 -28.55
N ALA A 303 -0.29 -10.85 -28.48
CA ALA A 303 0.59 -11.05 -29.64
C ALA A 303 0.58 -12.51 -30.12
N ALA A 304 0.55 -13.47 -29.19
CA ALA A 304 0.39 -14.88 -29.50
C ALA A 304 -0.97 -15.17 -30.16
N ALA A 305 -2.06 -14.60 -29.65
CA ALA A 305 -3.38 -14.71 -30.28
C ALA A 305 -3.40 -14.13 -31.71
N ALA A 306 -2.78 -12.98 -31.94
CA ALA A 306 -2.67 -12.43 -33.29
C ALA A 306 -1.89 -13.37 -34.23
N ALA A 307 -0.84 -14.03 -33.72
CA ALA A 307 -0.09 -15.02 -34.48
C ALA A 307 -0.88 -16.33 -34.72
N ASP A 308 -1.70 -16.75 -33.75
CA ASP A 308 -2.63 -17.88 -33.88
C ASP A 308 -3.66 -17.61 -34.99
N VAL A 309 -4.29 -16.43 -34.99
CA VAL A 309 -5.25 -16.02 -36.04
C VAL A 309 -4.56 -16.00 -37.40
N ARG A 310 -3.39 -15.37 -37.51
CA ARG A 310 -2.62 -15.35 -38.77
C ARG A 310 -2.37 -16.74 -39.32
N ARG A 311 -1.84 -17.66 -38.50
CA ARG A 311 -1.63 -19.06 -38.88
C ARG A 311 -2.91 -19.75 -39.32
N ALA A 312 -4.00 -19.63 -38.55
CA ALA A 312 -5.29 -20.22 -38.89
C ALA A 312 -5.85 -19.68 -40.21
N THR A 313 -5.68 -18.38 -40.49
CA THR A 313 -6.06 -17.76 -41.76
C THR A 313 -5.08 -18.05 -42.90
N SER A 314 -3.86 -18.50 -42.62
CA SER A 314 -2.81 -18.76 -43.62
C SER A 314 -2.74 -20.22 -44.08
N ASP A 315 -3.06 -21.17 -43.21
CA ASP A 315 -2.71 -22.60 -43.40
C ASP A 315 -3.76 -23.43 -44.17
N ALA A 316 -4.80 -22.82 -44.77
CA ALA A 316 -5.97 -23.53 -45.31
C ALA A 316 -6.57 -24.59 -44.33
N SER A 317 -6.20 -24.55 -43.04
CA SER A 317 -6.62 -25.47 -41.99
C SER A 317 -8.05 -25.17 -41.52
N LEU A 318 -8.48 -23.91 -41.68
CA LEU A 318 -9.88 -23.47 -41.70
C LEU A 318 -10.74 -24.28 -42.68
N LEU A 319 -10.17 -24.89 -43.73
CA LEU A 319 -10.89 -25.75 -44.68
C LEU A 319 -10.76 -27.25 -44.38
N ARG A 320 -9.99 -27.65 -43.36
CA ARG A 320 -9.52 -29.05 -43.21
C ARG A 320 -9.76 -29.72 -41.84
N GLY A 321 -9.89 -28.99 -40.73
CA GLY A 321 -9.76 -29.60 -39.39
C GLY A 321 -11.02 -29.67 -38.54
N GLU A 322 -11.61 -28.52 -38.22
CA GLU A 322 -12.70 -28.44 -37.23
C GLU A 322 -13.91 -27.67 -37.76
N VAL A 323 -13.68 -26.77 -38.71
CA VAL A 323 -14.75 -26.14 -39.47
C VAL A 323 -15.47 -27.17 -40.33
N LEU A 324 -14.85 -28.25 -40.85
CA LEU A 324 -15.61 -29.32 -41.52
C LEU A 324 -16.52 -30.09 -40.54
N ALA A 325 -16.11 -30.25 -39.28
CA ALA A 325 -16.94 -30.86 -38.24
C ALA A 325 -18.11 -29.95 -37.84
N ARG A 326 -17.88 -28.63 -37.74
CA ARG A 326 -18.91 -27.59 -37.55
C ARG A 326 -19.78 -27.34 -38.79
N TRP A 327 -19.20 -27.47 -39.98
CA TRP A 327 -19.88 -27.43 -41.28
C TRP A 327 -20.76 -28.66 -41.41
N GLN A 328 -20.34 -29.85 -40.93
CA GLN A 328 -21.23 -31.01 -40.80
C GLN A 328 -22.28 -30.87 -39.68
N GLU A 329 -22.00 -30.15 -38.59
CA GLU A 329 -22.98 -29.88 -37.51
C GLU A 329 -24.06 -28.86 -37.96
N LEU A 330 -23.70 -27.90 -38.82
CA LEU A 330 -24.62 -26.94 -39.46
C LEU A 330 -25.31 -27.51 -40.71
N VAL A 331 -24.68 -28.46 -41.42
CA VAL A 331 -25.23 -29.16 -42.62
C VAL A 331 -25.97 -30.46 -42.24
N GLY A 332 -25.97 -30.84 -40.97
CA GLY A 332 -26.65 -32.02 -40.42
C GLY A 332 -28.19 -32.03 -40.50
N THR A 333 -28.79 -31.04 -41.16
CA THR A 333 -30.25 -30.94 -41.39
C THR A 333 -30.61 -30.88 -42.88
N GLY A 334 -29.97 -31.68 -43.73
CA GLY A 334 -30.58 -32.17 -45.00
C GLY A 334 -30.99 -31.18 -46.10
N GLU A 335 -30.92 -29.86 -45.90
CA GLU A 335 -31.37 -28.86 -46.88
C GLU A 335 -30.33 -28.59 -47.99
N LEU A 336 -29.03 -28.78 -47.70
CA LEU A 336 -27.96 -28.48 -48.63
C LEU A 336 -27.89 -29.49 -49.79
N MET A 337 -28.21 -30.77 -49.56
CA MET A 337 -28.24 -31.80 -50.61
C MET A 337 -29.42 -31.60 -51.58
N ARG A 338 -30.54 -31.06 -51.09
CA ARG A 338 -31.67 -30.62 -51.94
C ARG A 338 -31.32 -29.39 -52.77
N SER A 339 -30.53 -28.47 -52.23
CA SER A 339 -30.11 -27.26 -52.96
C SER A 339 -29.19 -27.57 -54.16
N ILE A 340 -28.40 -28.64 -54.07
CA ILE A 340 -27.50 -29.11 -55.12
C ILE A 340 -28.26 -29.91 -56.20
N GLU A 341 -29.19 -30.79 -55.81
CA GLU A 341 -30.07 -31.48 -56.77
C GLU A 341 -31.03 -30.53 -57.50
N GLU A 342 -31.55 -29.49 -56.82
CA GLU A 342 -32.32 -28.44 -57.47
C GLU A 342 -31.46 -27.52 -58.36
N GLY A 343 -30.18 -27.35 -58.03
CA GLY A 343 -29.21 -26.54 -58.79
C GLY A 343 -28.92 -27.07 -60.19
N VAL A 344 -28.93 -28.39 -60.38
CA VAL A 344 -28.71 -29.04 -61.69
C VAL A 344 -29.94 -28.91 -62.59
N SER A 345 -31.16 -28.95 -62.01
CA SER A 345 -32.40 -28.69 -62.77
C SER A 345 -32.51 -27.23 -63.20
N ARG A 346 -32.08 -26.29 -62.34
CA ARG A 346 -32.04 -24.83 -62.63
C ARG A 346 -30.98 -24.43 -63.66
N LEU A 347 -29.94 -25.24 -63.90
CA LEU A 347 -28.94 -24.97 -64.93
C LEU A 347 -29.53 -25.12 -66.35
N ARG A 348 -30.43 -26.10 -66.53
CA ARG A 348 -31.20 -26.29 -67.77
C ARG A 348 -32.21 -25.16 -67.99
N ASP A 349 -32.84 -24.68 -66.92
CA ASP A 349 -33.78 -23.55 -66.97
C ASP A 349 -33.06 -22.19 -67.15
N ARG A 350 -31.78 -22.09 -66.76
CA ARG A 350 -30.95 -20.88 -66.97
C ARG A 350 -30.54 -20.65 -68.42
N LEU A 351 -30.36 -21.72 -69.21
CA LEU A 351 -30.11 -21.58 -70.65
C LEU A 351 -31.34 -21.04 -71.39
N THR A 352 -32.55 -21.29 -70.88
CA THR A 352 -33.80 -20.71 -71.41
C THR A 352 -34.15 -19.35 -70.80
N ALA A 353 -33.69 -19.05 -69.58
CA ALA A 353 -33.93 -17.77 -68.89
C ALA A 353 -32.99 -16.62 -69.30
N ALA A 354 -31.90 -16.88 -70.03
CA ALA A 354 -31.00 -15.85 -70.54
C ALA A 354 -31.66 -14.85 -71.53
N LEU A 355 -32.90 -15.11 -71.96
CA LEU A 355 -33.72 -14.23 -72.80
C LEU A 355 -34.59 -13.21 -72.03
N ARG A 356 -34.68 -13.28 -70.69
CA ARG A 356 -35.43 -12.28 -69.90
C ARG A 356 -34.63 -11.86 -68.67
N GLY A 357 -34.09 -10.65 -68.73
CA GLY A 357 -33.25 -10.07 -67.69
C GLY A 357 -33.93 -9.99 -66.32
N ARG A 358 -33.22 -10.47 -65.29
CA ARG A 358 -33.22 -9.98 -63.90
C ARG A 358 -31.99 -10.52 -63.16
N ARG A 359 -31.46 -9.70 -62.25
CA ARG A 359 -30.20 -9.87 -61.50
C ARG A 359 -30.32 -10.79 -60.27
N ALA A 360 -29.17 -11.39 -59.94
CA ALA A 360 -28.59 -11.78 -58.62
C ALA A 360 -29.24 -12.88 -57.77
N VAL A 361 -28.45 -13.93 -57.45
CA VAL A 361 -28.37 -14.63 -56.14
C VAL A 361 -27.01 -15.37 -56.07
N ALA A 362 -26.11 -14.95 -55.16
CA ALA A 362 -25.08 -15.81 -54.54
C ALA A 362 -24.59 -15.23 -53.19
N PRO A 363 -25.38 -15.29 -52.09
CA PRO A 363 -24.97 -14.79 -50.76
C PRO A 363 -24.21 -15.80 -49.88
N ASP A 364 -24.33 -17.11 -50.10
CA ASP A 364 -24.00 -18.13 -49.07
C ASP A 364 -22.50 -18.26 -48.71
N LEU A 365 -21.59 -18.05 -49.67
CA LEU A 365 -20.17 -18.41 -49.48
C LEU A 365 -19.35 -17.30 -48.80
N SER A 366 -19.68 -16.02 -49.04
CA SER A 366 -19.01 -14.90 -48.39
C SER A 366 -19.32 -14.89 -46.89
N ASP A 367 -20.58 -15.10 -46.54
CA ASP A 367 -21.04 -15.14 -45.14
C ASP A 367 -20.38 -16.30 -44.37
N ALA A 368 -20.23 -17.46 -45.01
CA ALA A 368 -19.54 -18.61 -44.42
C ALA A 368 -18.04 -18.36 -44.14
N ILE A 369 -17.35 -17.65 -45.05
CA ILE A 369 -15.94 -17.24 -44.83
C ILE A 369 -15.86 -16.27 -43.65
N GLY A 370 -16.77 -15.29 -43.60
CA GLY A 370 -16.85 -14.34 -42.48
C GLY A 370 -17.04 -15.03 -41.13
N ALA A 371 -18.02 -15.93 -41.04
CA ALA A 371 -18.29 -16.70 -39.82
C ALA A 371 -17.09 -17.56 -39.35
N GLY A 372 -16.28 -18.07 -40.28
CA GLY A 372 -15.05 -18.81 -39.96
C GLY A 372 -13.98 -17.93 -39.31
N ILE A 373 -13.76 -16.72 -39.86
CA ILE A 373 -12.83 -15.74 -39.28
C ILE A 373 -13.34 -15.27 -37.92
N ASP A 374 -14.65 -15.02 -37.81
CA ASP A 374 -15.29 -14.61 -36.56
C ASP A 374 -15.01 -15.62 -35.43
N ALA A 375 -15.18 -16.92 -35.72
CA ALA A 375 -14.96 -17.99 -34.77
C ALA A 375 -13.49 -18.10 -34.32
N VAL A 376 -12.54 -18.05 -35.27
CA VAL A 376 -11.10 -18.11 -34.97
C VAL A 376 -10.65 -16.91 -34.15
N LEU A 377 -11.09 -15.71 -34.51
CA LEU A 377 -10.72 -14.50 -33.79
C LEU A 377 -11.32 -14.48 -32.37
N LEU A 378 -12.56 -14.96 -32.22
CA LEU A 378 -13.22 -15.07 -30.91
C LEU A 378 -12.48 -16.07 -30.01
N ASP A 379 -12.11 -17.24 -30.53
CA ASP A 379 -11.39 -18.28 -29.79
C ASP A 379 -9.98 -17.82 -29.38
N ALA A 380 -9.25 -17.19 -30.30
CA ALA A 380 -7.93 -16.65 -30.02
C ALA A 380 -7.97 -15.54 -28.94
N ALA A 381 -8.96 -14.65 -29.01
CA ALA A 381 -9.16 -13.60 -28.01
C ALA A 381 -9.54 -14.16 -26.63
N GLN A 382 -10.42 -15.17 -26.58
CA GLN A 382 -10.79 -15.82 -25.33
C GLN A 382 -9.60 -16.55 -24.72
N THR A 383 -8.84 -17.28 -25.53
CA THR A 383 -7.62 -17.95 -25.10
C THR A 383 -6.57 -16.96 -24.58
N ALA A 384 -6.39 -15.80 -25.22
CA ALA A 384 -5.49 -14.75 -24.72
C ALA A 384 -5.95 -14.20 -23.37
N ALA A 385 -7.24 -13.92 -23.20
CA ALA A 385 -7.81 -13.44 -21.94
C ALA A 385 -7.60 -14.46 -20.81
N GLU A 386 -7.87 -15.74 -21.07
CA GLU A 386 -7.66 -16.82 -20.10
C GLU A 386 -6.18 -16.97 -19.70
N ARG A 387 -5.26 -16.94 -20.67
CA ARG A 387 -3.80 -17.00 -20.42
C ARG A 387 -3.31 -15.80 -19.61
N ALA A 388 -3.67 -14.59 -20.02
CA ALA A 388 -3.27 -13.36 -19.33
C ALA A 388 -3.81 -13.32 -17.90
N HIS A 389 -5.09 -13.65 -17.71
CA HIS A 389 -5.72 -13.71 -16.41
C HIS A 389 -5.14 -14.81 -15.52
N ALA A 390 -4.83 -15.99 -16.06
CA ALA A 390 -4.18 -17.05 -15.30
C ALA A 390 -2.78 -16.67 -14.82
N ALA A 391 -1.99 -16.01 -15.69
CA ALA A 391 -0.67 -15.51 -15.34
C ALA A 391 -0.75 -14.40 -14.28
N TRP A 392 -1.68 -13.45 -14.41
CA TRP A 392 -1.91 -12.42 -13.39
C TRP A 392 -2.32 -13.00 -12.05
N ARG A 393 -3.20 -14.02 -12.02
CA ARG A 393 -3.62 -14.68 -10.78
C ARG A 393 -2.46 -15.39 -10.07
N GLY A 394 -1.46 -15.86 -10.81
CA GLY A 394 -0.26 -16.49 -10.27
C GLY A 394 0.78 -15.50 -9.73
N ASP A 395 0.68 -14.22 -10.09
CA ASP A 395 1.57 -13.16 -9.62
C ASP A 395 0.92 -12.44 -8.42
N PRO A 396 1.60 -12.26 -7.28
CA PRO A 396 1.02 -11.58 -6.11
C PRO A 396 0.51 -10.16 -6.39
N ALA A 397 1.21 -9.40 -7.24
CA ALA A 397 0.78 -8.05 -7.63
C ALA A 397 -0.36 -8.12 -8.65
N GLY A 398 -0.33 -9.08 -9.57
CA GLY A 398 -1.39 -9.30 -10.55
C GLY A 398 -2.71 -9.72 -9.89
N ALA A 399 -2.66 -10.63 -8.90
CA ALA A 399 -3.84 -11.15 -8.21
C ALA A 399 -4.64 -10.05 -7.51
N ALA A 400 -3.95 -9.06 -6.93
CA ALA A 400 -4.58 -7.91 -6.28
C ALA A 400 -5.34 -6.99 -7.26
N LEU A 401 -4.98 -7.01 -8.55
CA LEU A 401 -5.63 -6.19 -9.59
C LEU A 401 -6.82 -6.89 -10.26
N LEU A 402 -7.08 -8.16 -9.93
CA LEU A 402 -8.18 -8.93 -10.51
C LEU A 402 -9.48 -8.83 -9.69
N ASP A 403 -9.43 -8.27 -8.48
CA ASP A 403 -10.58 -8.26 -7.58
C ASP A 403 -11.73 -7.42 -8.16
N GLY A 404 -12.93 -8.01 -8.17
CA GLY A 404 -14.14 -7.40 -8.73
C GLY A 404 -14.17 -7.23 -10.27
N LEU A 405 -13.18 -7.75 -11.01
CA LEU A 405 -13.11 -7.60 -12.48
C LEU A 405 -13.29 -8.92 -13.23
N GLU A 406 -14.22 -8.97 -14.17
CA GLU A 406 -14.38 -10.10 -15.09
C GLU A 406 -13.42 -9.99 -16.30
N LEU A 407 -12.12 -10.18 -16.05
CA LEU A 407 -11.08 -10.18 -17.09
C LEU A 407 -10.76 -11.57 -17.66
N SER A 408 -11.26 -12.63 -17.02
CA SER A 408 -11.03 -14.02 -17.45
C SER A 408 -11.71 -14.37 -18.77
N ARG A 409 -12.69 -13.58 -19.21
CA ARG A 409 -13.45 -13.77 -20.44
C ARG A 409 -13.32 -12.54 -21.34
N SER A 410 -13.57 -12.75 -22.62
CA SER A 410 -13.72 -11.68 -23.61
C SER A 410 -14.84 -10.71 -23.25
N SER A 411 -14.75 -9.48 -23.76
CA SER A 411 -15.74 -8.45 -23.48
C SER A 411 -17.10 -8.82 -24.08
N ALA A 412 -18.18 -8.32 -23.47
CA ALA A 412 -19.54 -8.56 -23.97
C ALA A 412 -19.74 -8.03 -25.41
N GLY A 413 -19.01 -6.97 -25.80
CA GLY A 413 -19.07 -6.37 -27.13
C GLY A 413 -18.18 -7.06 -28.18
N LEU A 414 -17.31 -8.01 -27.79
CA LEU A 414 -16.28 -8.56 -28.67
C LEU A 414 -16.88 -9.17 -29.95
N ARG A 415 -17.96 -9.95 -29.83
CA ARG A 415 -18.58 -10.61 -30.99
C ARG A 415 -19.09 -9.60 -32.03
N VAL A 416 -19.64 -8.48 -31.57
CA VAL A 416 -20.14 -7.42 -32.46
C VAL A 416 -18.96 -6.71 -33.13
N ALA A 417 -17.93 -6.37 -32.37
CA ALA A 417 -16.72 -5.73 -32.90
C ALA A 417 -16.00 -6.61 -33.93
N ILE A 418 -15.88 -7.91 -33.66
CA ILE A 418 -15.34 -8.90 -34.60
C ILE A 418 -16.14 -8.89 -35.91
N ALA A 419 -17.45 -9.08 -35.84
CA ALA A 419 -18.30 -9.14 -37.03
C ALA A 419 -18.28 -7.84 -37.83
N GLU A 420 -18.19 -6.68 -37.18
CA GLU A 420 -17.99 -5.38 -37.85
C GLU A 420 -16.66 -5.29 -38.58
N GLN A 421 -15.57 -5.72 -37.95
CA GLN A 421 -14.25 -5.70 -38.57
C GLN A 421 -14.13 -6.69 -39.72
N VAL A 422 -14.69 -7.90 -39.59
CA VAL A 422 -14.68 -8.92 -40.64
C VAL A 422 -15.53 -8.49 -41.84
N ARG A 423 -16.72 -7.92 -41.62
CA ARG A 423 -17.53 -7.34 -42.71
C ARG A 423 -16.80 -6.18 -43.39
N GLY A 424 -16.18 -5.28 -42.62
CA GLY A 424 -15.38 -4.19 -43.17
C GLY A 424 -14.22 -4.70 -44.03
N TRP A 425 -13.59 -5.81 -43.65
CA TRP A 425 -12.58 -6.47 -44.48
C TRP A 425 -13.18 -7.05 -45.77
N GLN A 426 -14.33 -7.69 -45.71
CA GLN A 426 -14.99 -8.23 -46.91
C GLN A 426 -15.34 -7.11 -47.91
N ASP A 427 -15.85 -5.99 -47.41
CA ASP A 427 -16.14 -4.80 -48.22
C ASP A 427 -14.85 -4.23 -48.84
N ASP A 428 -13.76 -4.17 -48.07
CA ASP A 428 -12.44 -3.76 -48.57
C ASP A 428 -11.94 -4.65 -49.72
N VAL A 429 -12.14 -5.97 -49.62
CA VAL A 429 -11.74 -6.94 -50.65
C VAL A 429 -12.58 -6.77 -51.91
N ILE A 430 -13.89 -6.58 -51.78
CA ILE A 430 -14.79 -6.33 -52.92
C ILE A 430 -14.41 -5.01 -53.60
N ALA A 431 -14.12 -3.96 -52.83
CA ALA A 431 -13.69 -2.66 -53.34
C ALA A 431 -12.35 -2.78 -54.11
N LEU A 432 -11.36 -3.48 -53.55
CA LEU A 432 -10.07 -3.74 -54.20
C LEU A 432 -10.24 -4.40 -55.57
N VAL A 433 -11.09 -5.43 -55.65
CA VAL A 433 -11.39 -6.13 -56.91
C VAL A 433 -12.13 -5.22 -57.91
N SER A 434 -13.04 -4.38 -57.42
CA SER A 434 -13.76 -3.41 -58.26
C SER A 434 -12.82 -2.37 -58.87
N GLU A 435 -11.86 -1.87 -58.10
CA GLU A 435 -10.88 -0.87 -58.52
C GLU A 435 -9.93 -1.44 -59.58
N GLU A 436 -9.37 -2.64 -59.36
CA GLU A 436 -8.49 -3.31 -60.34
C GLU A 436 -9.25 -3.67 -61.64
N GLY A 437 -10.54 -3.99 -61.52
CA GLY A 437 -11.43 -4.32 -62.65
C GLY A 437 -11.83 -3.14 -63.54
N ALA A 438 -11.56 -1.89 -63.13
CA ALA A 438 -11.95 -0.68 -63.86
C ALA A 438 -11.05 -0.35 -65.07
N GLY A 439 -9.97 -1.10 -65.31
CA GLY A 439 -9.09 -0.93 -66.46
C GLY A 439 -9.76 -1.23 -67.82
N ARG A 440 -9.49 -0.41 -68.85
CA ARG A 440 -10.12 -0.48 -70.19
C ARG A 440 -10.06 -1.87 -70.88
N ARG A 441 -9.12 -2.75 -70.53
CA ARG A 441 -9.00 -4.14 -71.07
C ARG A 441 -9.62 -5.21 -70.17
N THR A 442 -9.70 -4.98 -68.86
CA THR A 442 -10.18 -5.93 -67.84
C THR A 442 -11.67 -5.79 -67.56
N GLN A 443 -12.24 -4.61 -67.83
CA GLN A 443 -13.65 -4.27 -67.59
C GLN A 443 -14.65 -5.20 -68.29
N ALA A 444 -14.40 -5.60 -69.54
CA ALA A 444 -15.29 -6.49 -70.29
C ALA A 444 -15.35 -7.92 -69.72
N ARG A 445 -14.24 -8.40 -69.14
CA ARG A 445 -14.16 -9.75 -68.53
C ARG A 445 -14.74 -9.73 -67.11
N ALA A 446 -14.47 -8.68 -66.34
CA ALA A 446 -15.00 -8.51 -64.99
C ALA A 446 -16.54 -8.39 -64.96
N LEU A 447 -17.14 -7.71 -65.96
CA LEU A 447 -18.59 -7.59 -66.10
C LEU A 447 -19.30 -8.93 -66.37
N SER A 448 -18.60 -9.93 -66.91
CA SER A 448 -19.16 -11.26 -67.19
C SER A 448 -19.23 -12.17 -65.97
N TYR A 449 -18.34 -11.99 -65.00
CA TYR A 449 -18.27 -12.80 -63.78
C TYR A 449 -18.91 -12.12 -62.56
N GLY A 450 -18.93 -10.78 -62.53
CA GLY A 450 -19.46 -9.98 -61.42
C GLY A 450 -18.41 -9.75 -60.32
N VAL A 451 -18.34 -8.52 -59.81
CA VAL A 451 -17.35 -8.08 -58.81
C VAL A 451 -17.43 -8.93 -57.53
N ASN A 452 -18.63 -9.29 -57.08
CA ASN A 452 -18.81 -10.11 -55.87
C ASN A 452 -18.22 -11.52 -56.01
N ALA A 453 -18.34 -12.15 -57.18
CA ALA A 453 -17.78 -13.48 -57.42
C ALA A 453 -16.24 -13.44 -57.44
N LEU A 454 -15.67 -12.38 -58.02
CA LEU A 454 -14.23 -12.13 -58.02
C LEU A 454 -13.72 -11.77 -56.61
N GLY A 455 -14.50 -11.03 -55.82
CA GLY A 455 -14.23 -10.76 -54.40
C GLY A 455 -14.15 -12.04 -53.58
N VAL A 456 -15.15 -12.92 -53.68
CA VAL A 456 -15.15 -14.23 -53.01
C VAL A 456 -13.98 -15.10 -53.50
N ALA A 457 -13.68 -15.09 -54.80
CA ALA A 457 -12.51 -15.78 -55.32
C ALA A 457 -11.21 -15.26 -54.69
N LEU A 458 -11.07 -13.93 -54.52
CA LEU A 458 -9.89 -13.33 -53.89
C LEU A 458 -9.81 -13.70 -52.41
N MET A 459 -10.93 -13.69 -51.68
CA MET A 459 -10.97 -14.17 -50.29
C MET A 459 -10.47 -15.62 -50.19
N LEU A 460 -10.95 -16.52 -51.06
CA LEU A 460 -10.50 -17.91 -51.10
C LEU A 460 -9.00 -18.03 -51.40
N VAL A 461 -8.46 -17.17 -52.26
CA VAL A 461 -7.02 -17.14 -52.56
C VAL A 461 -6.21 -16.62 -51.38
N VAL A 462 -6.69 -15.61 -50.64
CA VAL A 462 -6.05 -15.10 -49.41
C VAL A 462 -5.84 -16.20 -48.38
N PHE A 463 -6.80 -17.12 -48.22
CA PHE A 463 -6.68 -18.26 -47.29
C PHE A 463 -5.81 -19.41 -47.82
N ALA A 464 -5.57 -19.48 -49.13
CA ALA A 464 -4.85 -20.56 -49.78
C ALA A 464 -3.40 -20.21 -50.15
N SER A 465 -3.09 -18.92 -50.32
CA SER A 465 -1.82 -18.44 -50.89
C SER A 465 -0.60 -18.62 -49.99
N THR A 466 -0.80 -18.90 -48.70
CA THR A 466 0.29 -18.93 -47.70
C THR A 466 0.67 -20.35 -47.29
N ALA A 467 -0.14 -21.35 -47.65
CA ALA A 467 0.00 -22.76 -47.25
C ALA A 467 1.18 -23.53 -47.91
N GLY A 468 2.17 -22.85 -48.49
CA GLY A 468 3.40 -23.49 -48.99
C GLY A 468 3.19 -24.57 -50.06
N LEU A 469 2.16 -24.45 -50.91
CA LEU A 469 1.72 -25.47 -51.86
C LEU A 469 2.62 -25.63 -53.12
N THR A 470 3.94 -25.57 -52.95
CA THR A 470 4.91 -25.79 -54.06
C THR A 470 5.33 -27.25 -54.24
N GLY A 471 4.74 -28.23 -53.55
CA GLY A 471 5.21 -29.62 -53.59
C GLY A 471 4.14 -30.71 -53.43
N ALA A 472 3.80 -31.35 -54.55
CA ALA A 472 3.42 -32.76 -54.75
C ALA A 472 2.32 -33.49 -53.93
N GLU A 473 1.76 -32.97 -52.83
CA GLU A 473 0.71 -33.69 -52.07
C GLU A 473 -0.68 -33.04 -52.21
N VAL A 474 -1.23 -33.06 -53.44
CA VAL A 474 -2.53 -32.45 -53.77
C VAL A 474 -3.62 -33.53 -53.85
N GLY A 475 -4.26 -33.79 -52.71
CA GLY A 475 -5.47 -34.63 -52.60
C GLY A 475 -6.71 -33.80 -52.30
N ILE A 476 -7.54 -33.56 -53.33
CA ILE A 476 -8.98 -33.21 -53.33
C ILE A 476 -9.39 -31.85 -52.70
N ALA A 477 -8.71 -31.31 -51.69
CA ALA A 477 -9.11 -30.06 -51.01
C ALA A 477 -8.60 -28.76 -51.68
N GLY A 478 -7.56 -28.81 -52.52
CA GLY A 478 -7.01 -27.64 -53.23
C GLY A 478 -7.78 -27.22 -54.49
N GLY A 479 -8.85 -27.93 -54.86
CA GLY A 479 -9.53 -27.74 -56.15
C GLY A 479 -10.24 -26.39 -56.30
N SER A 480 -10.95 -25.92 -55.26
CA SER A 480 -11.70 -24.67 -55.32
C SER A 480 -10.81 -23.42 -55.27
N ALA A 481 -9.75 -23.43 -54.46
CA ALA A 481 -8.81 -22.32 -54.38
C ALA A 481 -7.95 -22.21 -55.64
N LEU A 482 -7.53 -23.34 -56.22
CA LEU A 482 -6.86 -23.35 -57.53
C LEU A 482 -7.79 -22.83 -58.63
N LEU A 483 -9.08 -23.20 -58.62
CA LEU A 483 -10.06 -22.67 -59.57
C LEU A 483 -10.30 -21.16 -59.37
N ALA A 484 -10.41 -20.70 -58.14
CA ALA A 484 -10.54 -19.28 -57.80
C ALA A 484 -9.30 -18.48 -58.23
N GLN A 485 -8.10 -19.02 -57.99
CA GLN A 485 -6.85 -18.41 -58.43
C GLN A 485 -6.76 -18.33 -59.95
N ARG A 486 -7.06 -19.41 -60.68
CA ARG A 486 -7.07 -19.41 -62.15
C ARG A 486 -8.10 -18.46 -62.73
N LEU A 487 -9.26 -18.33 -62.09
CA LEU A 487 -10.28 -17.35 -62.48
C LEU A 487 -9.75 -15.91 -62.33
N LEU A 488 -9.13 -15.60 -61.20
CA LEU A 488 -8.55 -14.27 -60.96
C LEU A 488 -7.37 -13.98 -61.90
N GLU A 489 -6.48 -14.95 -62.13
CA GLU A 489 -5.35 -14.83 -63.07
C GLU A 489 -5.82 -14.54 -64.50
N ALA A 490 -6.93 -15.17 -64.93
CA ALA A 490 -7.50 -14.96 -66.26
C ALA A 490 -8.10 -13.54 -66.44
N VAL A 491 -8.56 -12.93 -65.34
CA VAL A 491 -9.19 -11.60 -65.34
C VAL A 491 -8.18 -10.48 -65.11
N PHE A 492 -7.29 -10.63 -64.12
CA PHE A 492 -6.39 -9.58 -63.63
C PHE A 492 -4.91 -9.80 -63.96
N GLY A 493 -4.49 -11.05 -64.20
CA GLY A 493 -3.09 -11.44 -64.34
C GLY A 493 -2.40 -11.78 -63.01
N ASP A 494 -1.38 -12.64 -63.07
CA ASP A 494 -0.72 -13.23 -61.88
C ASP A 494 -0.14 -12.17 -60.92
N ASP A 495 0.59 -11.18 -61.45
CA ASP A 495 1.18 -10.11 -60.61
C ASP A 495 0.11 -9.27 -59.87
N ALA A 496 -1.04 -9.04 -60.50
CA ALA A 496 -2.14 -8.32 -59.87
C ALA A 496 -2.79 -9.15 -58.76
N VAL A 497 -3.02 -10.45 -59.00
CA VAL A 497 -3.57 -11.37 -58.00
C VAL A 497 -2.67 -11.45 -56.78
N ARG A 498 -1.34 -11.58 -56.95
CA ARG A 498 -0.40 -11.60 -55.82
C ARG A 498 -0.46 -10.33 -54.98
N ARG A 499 -0.46 -9.15 -55.63
CA ARG A 499 -0.56 -7.85 -54.92
C ARG A 499 -1.89 -7.72 -54.18
N LEU A 500 -3.01 -8.00 -54.84
CA LEU A 500 -4.35 -7.93 -54.24
C LEU A 500 -4.47 -8.86 -53.02
N THR A 501 -3.90 -10.06 -53.14
CA THR A 501 -3.87 -11.04 -52.06
C THR A 501 -3.06 -10.53 -50.87
N GLN A 502 -1.85 -10.01 -51.10
CA GLN A 502 -1.00 -9.44 -50.06
C GLN A 502 -1.70 -8.27 -49.34
N VAL A 503 -2.22 -7.30 -50.10
CA VAL A 503 -2.92 -6.12 -49.53
C VAL A 503 -4.15 -6.56 -48.73
N SER A 504 -4.89 -7.57 -49.20
CA SER A 504 -6.05 -8.09 -48.48
C SER A 504 -5.66 -8.77 -47.17
N HIS A 505 -4.53 -9.47 -47.13
CA HIS A 505 -3.98 -10.09 -45.91
C HIS A 505 -3.52 -9.01 -44.91
N GLU A 506 -2.79 -8.00 -45.36
CA GLU A 506 -2.33 -6.89 -44.52
C GLU A 506 -3.52 -6.12 -43.88
N ARG A 507 -4.60 -5.91 -44.64
CA ARG A 507 -5.83 -5.29 -44.12
C ARG A 507 -6.53 -6.17 -43.08
N LEU A 508 -6.56 -7.49 -43.27
CA LEU A 508 -7.10 -8.41 -42.28
C LEU A 508 -6.29 -8.36 -40.97
N ASP A 509 -4.95 -8.40 -41.09
CA ASP A 509 -4.04 -8.35 -39.95
C ASP A 509 -4.20 -7.08 -39.12
N ALA A 510 -4.34 -5.92 -39.77
CA ALA A 510 -4.57 -4.64 -39.10
C ALA A 510 -5.90 -4.62 -38.31
N ARG A 511 -6.95 -5.22 -38.88
CA ARG A 511 -8.26 -5.32 -38.24
C ARG A 511 -8.26 -6.29 -37.06
N VAL A 512 -7.61 -7.44 -37.20
CA VAL A 512 -7.37 -8.38 -36.09
C VAL A 512 -6.61 -7.71 -34.95
N ALA A 513 -5.52 -6.99 -35.26
CA ALA A 513 -4.74 -6.27 -34.27
C ALA A 513 -5.57 -5.21 -33.52
N THR A 514 -6.47 -4.52 -34.22
CA THR A 514 -7.38 -3.53 -33.61
C THR A 514 -8.31 -4.17 -32.57
N VAL A 515 -8.93 -5.30 -32.91
CA VAL A 515 -9.82 -6.02 -31.98
C VAL A 515 -9.05 -6.51 -30.76
N LEU A 516 -7.89 -7.16 -30.97
CA LEU A 516 -7.09 -7.71 -29.88
C LEU A 516 -6.49 -6.62 -28.98
N ALA A 517 -6.14 -5.46 -29.53
CA ALA A 517 -5.67 -4.31 -28.76
C ALA A 517 -6.77 -3.74 -27.85
N ALA A 518 -8.03 -3.72 -28.30
CA ALA A 518 -9.15 -3.30 -27.47
C ALA A 518 -9.38 -4.27 -26.29
N GLU A 519 -9.22 -5.58 -26.52
CA GLU A 519 -9.31 -6.57 -25.45
C GLU A 519 -8.13 -6.51 -24.47
N SER A 520 -6.90 -6.31 -24.96
CA SER A 520 -5.73 -6.16 -24.10
C SER A 520 -5.78 -4.89 -23.25
N ALA A 521 -6.38 -3.81 -23.77
CA ALA A 521 -6.58 -2.55 -23.07
C ALA A 521 -7.38 -2.68 -21.76
N ARG A 522 -8.24 -3.70 -21.64
CA ARG A 522 -8.99 -3.99 -20.41
C ARG A 522 -8.08 -4.36 -19.25
N PHE A 523 -6.96 -5.03 -19.54
CA PHE A 523 -5.92 -5.34 -18.57
C PHE A 523 -4.97 -4.17 -18.39
N THR A 524 -4.38 -3.66 -19.48
CA THR A 524 -3.36 -2.60 -19.39
C THR A 524 -3.91 -1.30 -18.81
N GLY A 525 -5.21 -1.01 -18.98
CA GLY A 525 -5.89 0.09 -18.32
C GLY A 525 -5.90 -0.01 -16.79
N GLN A 526 -5.90 -1.22 -16.21
CA GLN A 526 -5.73 -1.40 -14.76
C GLN A 526 -4.33 -0.99 -14.31
N LEU A 527 -3.31 -1.27 -15.13
CA LEU A 527 -1.93 -0.88 -14.85
C LEU A 527 -1.72 0.63 -15.03
N ASP A 528 -2.37 1.23 -16.02
CA ASP A 528 -2.27 2.68 -16.29
C ASP A 528 -3.00 3.53 -15.26
N ALA A 529 -4.04 2.98 -14.62
CA ALA A 529 -4.71 3.64 -13.50
C ALA A 529 -3.82 3.75 -12.25
N LEU A 530 -2.76 2.93 -12.16
CA LEU A 530 -1.83 2.96 -11.03
C LEU A 530 -0.76 4.03 -11.25
N VAL A 531 -0.67 4.97 -10.33
CA VAL A 531 0.46 5.89 -10.25
C VAL A 531 1.63 5.17 -9.59
N VAL A 532 2.48 4.55 -10.41
CA VAL A 532 3.70 3.87 -9.94
C VAL A 532 4.92 4.71 -10.29
N THR A 533 5.65 5.17 -9.27
CA THR A 533 6.88 5.94 -9.41
C THR A 533 8.06 5.14 -8.86
N GLY A 534 9.11 4.99 -9.67
CA GLY A 534 10.35 4.35 -9.22
C GLY A 534 11.06 5.16 -8.13
N GLY A 535 12.03 4.54 -7.48
CA GLY A 535 12.75 5.12 -6.34
C GLY A 535 13.82 6.16 -6.68
N GLY A 536 13.98 6.52 -7.96
CA GLY A 536 15.07 7.38 -8.45
C GLY A 536 15.13 8.74 -7.75
N ASP A 537 14.02 9.47 -7.72
CA ASP A 537 13.94 10.81 -7.13
C ASP A 537 14.18 10.77 -5.61
N LEU A 538 13.65 9.74 -4.94
CA LEU A 538 13.83 9.55 -3.51
C LEU A 538 15.30 9.24 -3.16
N ARG A 539 15.96 8.38 -3.95
CA ARG A 539 17.42 8.16 -3.80
C ARG A 539 18.23 9.42 -4.09
N ALA A 540 17.85 10.20 -5.09
CA ALA A 540 18.53 11.47 -5.38
C ALA A 540 18.34 12.48 -4.22
N ALA A 541 17.16 12.52 -3.59
CA ALA A 541 16.91 13.31 -2.39
C ALA A 541 17.77 12.84 -1.21
N VAL A 542 17.83 11.52 -0.95
CA VAL A 542 18.69 10.92 0.07
C VAL A 542 20.15 11.35 -0.12
N GLN A 543 20.69 11.21 -1.34
CA GLN A 543 22.06 11.60 -1.65
C GLN A 543 22.32 13.10 -1.46
N ARG A 544 21.34 13.96 -1.74
CA ARG A 544 21.47 15.41 -1.49
C ARG A 544 21.55 15.70 0.00
N VAL A 545 20.72 15.04 0.80
CA VAL A 545 20.73 15.19 2.27
C VAL A 545 22.04 14.66 2.86
N GLU A 546 22.53 13.51 2.40
CA GLU A 546 23.81 12.94 2.87
C GLU A 546 25.02 13.81 2.55
N ARG A 547 24.98 14.56 1.43
CA ARG A 547 26.07 15.47 1.03
C ARG A 547 25.93 16.86 1.64
N ALA A 548 24.75 17.21 2.14
CA ALA A 548 24.52 18.52 2.73
C ALA A 548 25.24 18.61 4.08
N PRO A 549 25.98 19.69 4.36
CA PRO A 549 26.45 19.96 5.71
C PRO A 549 25.23 20.15 6.61
N LEU A 550 25.17 19.41 7.71
CA LEU A 550 24.08 19.60 8.67
C LEU A 550 24.23 20.97 9.33
N PRO A 551 23.16 21.77 9.37
CA PRO A 551 23.21 23.06 10.03
C PRO A 551 23.61 22.86 11.48
N GLU A 552 24.56 23.67 11.96
CA GLU A 552 24.90 23.65 13.38
C GLU A 552 23.65 23.98 14.20
N PRO A 553 23.38 23.23 15.29
CA PRO A 553 22.29 23.58 16.17
C PRO A 553 22.52 24.99 16.69
N ALA A 554 21.48 25.83 16.59
CA ALA A 554 21.52 27.17 17.12
C ALA A 554 21.72 27.09 18.64
N VAL A 555 22.92 27.41 19.10
CA VAL A 555 23.19 27.57 20.54
C VAL A 555 22.53 28.87 20.95
N VAL A 556 21.32 28.77 21.48
CA VAL A 556 20.75 29.89 22.22
C VAL A 556 21.59 30.01 23.47
N GLY A 557 22.36 31.08 23.59
CA GLY A 557 23.03 31.44 24.84
C GLY A 557 21.96 31.62 25.90
N ALA A 558 21.71 30.59 26.70
CA ALA A 558 20.90 30.72 27.90
C ALA A 558 21.71 31.60 28.86
N GLY A 559 21.22 32.81 29.13
CA GLY A 559 21.65 33.49 30.34
C GLY A 559 21.33 32.58 31.52
N SER A 560 22.28 32.34 32.42
CA SER A 560 22.09 31.44 33.55
C SER A 560 21.11 32.04 34.57
N ALA A 561 19.80 31.96 34.31
CA ALA A 561 18.80 32.15 35.35
C ALA A 561 18.76 30.86 36.20
N PRO A 562 18.95 30.95 37.53
CA PRO A 562 19.08 29.77 38.37
C PRO A 562 17.71 29.11 38.59
N GLY A 563 17.46 27.99 37.91
CA GLY A 563 16.47 26.99 38.33
C GLY A 563 17.20 25.80 38.93
N ARG A 564 16.70 25.24 40.03
CA ARG A 564 17.28 24.07 40.70
C ARG A 564 16.19 23.09 41.05
N LEU A 565 16.30 21.87 40.51
CA LEU A 565 15.39 20.78 40.84
C LEU A 565 15.52 20.42 42.32
N ARG A 566 14.39 20.07 42.94
CA ARG A 566 14.33 19.64 44.33
C ARG A 566 15.12 18.35 44.52
N GLY A 567 15.94 18.30 45.57
CA GLY A 567 16.86 17.20 45.86
C GLY A 567 18.24 17.32 45.21
N ALA A 568 18.46 18.28 44.30
CA ALA A 568 19.80 18.52 43.76
C ALA A 568 20.77 18.88 44.90
N GLY A 569 21.90 18.19 45.01
CA GLY A 569 22.90 18.32 46.07
C GLY A 569 22.51 17.69 47.41
N ALA A 570 21.36 17.00 47.49
CA ALA A 570 20.89 16.31 48.71
C ALA A 570 21.35 14.85 48.80
N ALA A 571 22.10 14.36 47.80
CA ALA A 571 22.66 13.01 47.81
C ALA A 571 23.59 12.83 49.02
N ARG A 572 23.35 11.80 49.84
CA ARG A 572 24.31 11.40 50.86
C ARG A 572 25.57 10.89 50.16
N PRO A 573 26.79 11.28 50.59
CA PRO A 573 28.00 10.65 50.09
C PRO A 573 27.98 9.17 50.50
N VAL A 574 27.70 8.29 49.54
CA VAL A 574 27.91 6.86 49.71
C VAL A 574 29.41 6.65 49.86
N ALA A 575 29.84 5.96 50.93
CA ALA A 575 31.23 5.59 51.12
C ALA A 575 31.72 4.84 49.87
N ARG A 576 32.61 5.48 49.11
CA ARG A 576 33.09 5.02 47.81
C ARG A 576 33.83 3.69 47.95
N GLY A 577 33.19 2.61 47.50
CA GLY A 577 33.84 1.45 46.90
C GLY A 577 33.69 1.52 45.38
N GLY A 578 34.33 2.50 44.76
CA GLY A 578 34.22 2.78 43.32
C GLY A 578 34.37 4.26 43.03
N ALA A 579 35.37 4.63 42.23
CA ALA A 579 35.61 6.00 41.82
C ALA A 579 34.38 6.61 41.11
N PRO A 580 34.16 7.94 41.19
CA PRO A 580 33.11 8.59 40.42
C PRO A 580 33.43 8.43 38.93
N GLY A 581 32.62 7.66 38.20
CA GLY A 581 32.68 7.60 36.75
C GLY A 581 32.20 8.93 36.17
N ASP A 582 33.15 9.66 35.60
CA ASP A 582 33.07 10.78 34.66
C ASP A 582 31.66 11.34 34.35
N ALA A 583 31.45 12.61 34.75
CA ALA A 583 30.67 13.56 33.95
C ALA A 583 31.22 13.56 32.51
N PRO A 584 30.42 13.77 31.46
CA PRO A 584 30.62 13.21 30.11
C PRO A 584 32.02 13.51 29.55
N GLY A 585 32.98 12.67 29.93
CA GLY A 585 34.33 12.65 29.44
C GLY A 585 34.26 11.95 28.10
N GLY A 586 34.55 12.72 27.04
CA GLY A 586 34.50 12.22 25.68
C GLY A 586 35.21 10.87 25.56
N ALA A 587 34.50 9.90 24.99
CA ALA A 587 35.10 8.70 24.44
C ALA A 587 36.09 9.09 23.33
N ARG A 588 37.31 9.46 23.72
CA ARG A 588 38.48 9.40 22.84
C ARG A 588 38.98 7.97 22.91
N GLY A 589 38.73 7.17 21.88
CA GLY A 589 39.38 5.86 21.79
C GLY A 589 38.72 4.79 20.94
N GLY A 590 37.93 5.14 19.94
CA GLY A 590 37.59 4.24 18.84
C GLY A 590 37.21 5.12 17.68
N GLU A 591 37.91 5.03 16.55
CA GLU A 591 37.56 5.82 15.38
C GLU A 591 36.05 5.74 15.15
N PRO A 592 35.33 6.88 15.13
CA PRO A 592 33.96 6.85 14.69
C PRO A 592 34.05 6.39 13.24
N GLY A 593 33.59 5.18 12.97
CA GLY A 593 33.20 4.76 11.63
C GLY A 593 32.04 5.65 11.22
N GLY A 594 32.32 6.94 10.99
CA GLY A 594 31.36 7.97 10.71
C GLY A 594 30.53 7.52 9.54
N LEU A 595 29.22 7.75 9.60
CA LEU A 595 28.17 7.50 8.60
C LEU A 595 28.64 6.70 7.36
N ARG A 596 29.57 7.22 6.57
CA ARG A 596 30.32 6.54 5.50
C ARG A 596 30.76 5.08 5.76
N GLY A 597 31.27 4.73 6.94
CA GLY A 597 31.76 3.38 7.27
C GLY A 597 30.63 2.36 7.53
N TRP A 598 29.53 2.84 8.10
CA TRP A 598 28.30 2.06 8.25
C TRP A 598 27.56 1.90 6.91
N TRP A 599 27.49 2.97 6.10
CA TRP A 599 26.89 2.94 4.76
C TRP A 599 27.59 1.94 3.81
N ARG A 600 28.93 1.85 3.81
CA ARG A 600 29.64 0.84 2.99
C ARG A 600 29.26 -0.61 3.32
N ARG A 601 28.91 -0.89 4.58
CA ARG A 601 28.49 -2.24 5.01
C ARG A 601 27.03 -2.53 4.68
N VAL A 602 26.16 -1.52 4.70
CA VAL A 602 24.71 -1.69 4.44
C VAL A 602 24.35 -1.64 2.96
N THR A 603 25.11 -0.92 2.11
CA THR A 603 24.79 -0.78 0.67
C THR A 603 25.44 -1.83 -0.24
N GLY A 604 26.13 -2.85 0.29
CA GLY A 604 26.64 -3.98 -0.51
C GLY A 604 27.59 -3.61 -1.68
N ARG A 605 28.30 -2.48 -1.62
CA ARG A 605 29.33 -2.13 -2.62
C ARG A 605 30.72 -2.44 -2.08
N GLY A 606 31.05 -3.73 -2.04
CA GLY A 606 32.44 -4.19 -2.08
C GLY A 606 32.87 -4.30 -3.55
N GLY A 607 33.55 -3.28 -4.05
CA GLY A 607 34.27 -3.37 -5.32
C GLY A 607 35.71 -3.76 -5.04
N ASP A 608 36.16 -4.84 -5.69
CA ASP A 608 37.55 -5.30 -5.73
C ASP A 608 38.54 -4.16 -5.97
N ARG A 609 39.56 -4.12 -5.12
CA ARG A 609 40.95 -3.86 -5.51
C ARG A 609 41.85 -4.78 -4.72
#